data_AF-A0A4R8VBM1-F1
#
_entry.id   AF-A0A4R8VBM1-F1
#
_cell.length_a   1.000
_cell.length_b   1.000
_cell.length_c   1.000
_cell.angle_alpha   90.00
_cell.angle_beta   90.00
_cell.angle_gamma   90.00
#
_symmetry.space_group_name_H-M   'P 1'
#
loop_
_entity.id
_entity.type
_entity.pdbx_description
1 polymer ?
#
loop_
_entity_poly.entity_id
_entity_poly.type
_entity_poly.pdbx_seq_one_letter_code
_entity_poly.pdbx_strand_id
1 'polypeptide(L)'
;MTETLARNRAETPERTVSKRSVLMCRPDYFTVSYQINPWMHPENPTDTSLAVTQWNELYRTYLELGFDVQLVDPIDGLPDMVYAANGGFVLDNIAYGANFTYPERQPEGPAYMDWFRANGYDVRVPKEVNEGEGDFLLVGDTILAGTGFRTDRASHREVAEIFGRDVISLELVNPSFYHVDTAIAVLDPAPAPGEAANIAYLPSAFNDAGLSVLRERYPDAIIVTEEDASVLGLNSYSDGYNVVIASRAKDFERQLREHGYNPIGVDLSELLLGGGGVKCCTLELRR
;
A
#
# COMPACT_ATOMS: atom_id res chain seq x y z
N MET A 1 53.00 8.92 9.30
CA MET A 1 51.67 9.53 9.44
C MET A 1 50.79 8.94 8.37
N THR A 2 50.03 7.92 8.72
CA THR A 2 48.99 7.33 7.87
C THR A 2 47.85 7.00 8.81
N GLU A 3 47.03 8.01 9.08
CA GLU A 3 45.75 7.86 9.76
C GLU A 3 44.81 7.12 8.81
N THR A 4 44.63 5.82 9.06
CA THR A 4 43.57 5.03 8.45
C THR A 4 42.25 5.53 9.03
N LEU A 5 41.51 6.31 8.22
CA LEU A 5 40.11 6.66 8.44
C LEU A 5 39.28 5.37 8.46
N ALA A 6 39.12 4.78 9.64
CA ALA A 6 38.05 3.84 9.90
C ALA A 6 36.74 4.64 9.82
N ARG A 7 36.10 4.63 8.65
CA ARG A 7 34.67 4.96 8.56
C ARG A 7 33.95 3.97 9.48
N ASN A 8 33.40 4.47 10.58
CA ASN A 8 32.33 3.79 11.30
C ASN A 8 31.23 3.49 10.26
N ARG A 9 31.20 2.28 9.72
CA ARG A 9 29.98 1.73 9.15
C ARG A 9 29.05 1.62 10.34
N ALA A 10 28.02 2.46 10.41
CA ALA A 10 26.89 2.19 11.28
C ALA A 10 26.49 0.72 11.04
N GLU A 11 26.40 -0.07 12.12
CA GLU A 11 25.95 -1.45 12.00
C GLU A 11 24.57 -1.43 11.33
N THR A 12 24.41 -2.24 10.29
CA THR A 12 23.12 -2.40 9.62
C THR A 12 22.11 -2.89 10.67
N PRO A 13 20.92 -2.28 10.79
CA PRO A 13 19.95 -2.67 11.81
C PRO A 13 19.59 -4.15 11.70
N GLU A 14 19.52 -4.85 12.83
CA GLU A 14 18.95 -6.19 12.88
C GLU A 14 17.43 -6.09 12.71
N ARG A 15 16.92 -6.57 11.58
CA ARG A 15 15.49 -6.52 11.23
C ARG A 15 14.81 -7.82 11.65
N THR A 16 13.55 -7.73 12.09
CA THR A 16 12.76 -8.90 12.46
C THR A 16 11.51 -9.03 11.60
N VAL A 17 11.16 -10.28 11.28
CA VAL A 17 9.91 -10.59 10.58
C VAL A 17 8.76 -10.55 11.57
N SER A 18 7.70 -9.84 11.22
CA SER A 18 6.43 -9.83 11.95
C SER A 18 5.34 -10.56 11.15
N LYS A 19 4.48 -11.28 11.87
CA LYS A 19 3.42 -12.10 11.24
C LYS A 19 2.41 -11.20 10.53
N ARG A 20 2.04 -11.55 9.30
CA ARG A 20 0.99 -10.87 8.52
C ARG A 20 -0.24 -11.73 8.32
N SER A 21 -1.39 -11.08 8.33
CA SER A 21 -2.66 -11.61 7.83
C SER A 21 -3.18 -10.60 6.80
N VAL A 22 -3.54 -11.06 5.61
CA VAL A 22 -3.92 -10.19 4.49
C VAL A 22 -5.15 -10.73 3.75
N LEU A 23 -5.94 -9.83 3.20
CA LEU A 23 -7.02 -10.11 2.26
C LEU A 23 -6.57 -9.74 0.85
N MET A 24 -6.80 -10.64 -0.10
CA MET A 24 -6.57 -10.41 -1.52
C MET A 24 -7.81 -10.82 -2.33
N CYS A 25 -7.91 -10.32 -3.57
CA CYS A 25 -8.95 -10.71 -4.51
C CYS A 25 -8.30 -11.22 -5.79
N ARG A 26 -8.75 -12.37 -6.30
CA ARG A 26 -8.22 -12.93 -7.55
C ARG A 26 -8.65 -12.07 -8.76
N PRO A 27 -7.77 -11.80 -9.75
CA PRO A 27 -8.09 -10.97 -10.92
C PRO A 27 -8.84 -11.73 -12.02
N ASP A 28 -9.79 -12.62 -11.67
CA ASP A 28 -10.47 -13.48 -12.65
C ASP A 28 -11.29 -12.66 -13.68
N TYR A 29 -11.68 -11.43 -13.33
CA TYR A 29 -12.38 -10.46 -14.19
C TYR A 29 -11.58 -9.18 -14.46
N PHE A 30 -10.28 -9.15 -14.14
CA PHE A 30 -9.48 -7.94 -14.28
C PHE A 30 -9.32 -7.53 -15.74
N THR A 31 -9.66 -6.27 -16.02
CA THR A 31 -9.37 -5.60 -17.29
C THR A 31 -9.45 -4.08 -17.15
N VAL A 32 -8.63 -3.36 -17.92
CA VAL A 32 -8.75 -1.91 -18.07
C VAL A 32 -9.85 -1.62 -19.10
N SER A 33 -11.08 -1.37 -18.62
CA SER A 33 -12.26 -1.09 -19.45
C SER A 33 -12.75 0.36 -19.40
N TYR A 34 -12.15 1.17 -18.52
CA TYR A 34 -12.44 2.59 -18.30
C TYR A 34 -11.18 3.30 -17.82
N GLN A 35 -11.23 4.64 -17.70
CA GLN A 35 -10.09 5.45 -17.26
C GLN A 35 -10.49 6.34 -16.09
N ILE A 36 -9.99 5.99 -14.89
CA ILE A 36 -10.20 6.74 -13.63
C ILE A 36 -8.87 7.15 -12.96
N ASN A 37 -7.75 6.91 -13.64
CA ASN A 37 -6.41 7.38 -13.27
C ASN A 37 -5.53 7.54 -14.53
N PRO A 38 -4.35 8.18 -14.44
CA PRO A 38 -3.48 8.41 -15.60
C PRO A 38 -2.80 7.16 -16.19
N TRP A 39 -2.82 6.02 -15.50
CA TRP A 39 -2.19 4.77 -15.94
C TRP A 39 -3.09 3.96 -16.87
N MET A 40 -4.40 4.13 -16.74
CA MET A 40 -5.41 3.39 -17.48
C MET A 40 -5.55 3.89 -18.91
N HIS A 41 -5.31 2.97 -19.86
CA HIS A 41 -5.47 3.18 -21.30
C HIS A 41 -6.41 2.12 -21.87
N PRO A 42 -7.75 2.34 -21.89
CA PRO A 42 -8.73 1.34 -22.34
C PRO A 42 -8.54 0.85 -23.78
N GLU A 43 -7.85 1.64 -24.62
CA GLU A 43 -7.43 1.24 -25.96
C GLU A 43 -6.38 0.12 -25.98
N ASN A 44 -5.73 -0.14 -24.84
CA ASN A 44 -4.73 -1.18 -24.61
C ASN A 44 -5.23 -2.12 -23.51
N PRO A 45 -6.17 -3.03 -23.81
CA PRO A 45 -6.69 -3.94 -22.80
C PRO A 45 -5.59 -4.85 -22.27
N THR A 46 -5.71 -5.21 -20.99
CA THR A 46 -4.81 -6.13 -20.30
C THR A 46 -4.92 -7.55 -20.85
N ASP A 47 -3.87 -8.35 -20.70
CA ASP A 47 -3.94 -9.80 -20.79
C ASP A 47 -4.36 -10.37 -19.43
N THR A 48 -5.64 -10.69 -19.28
CA THR A 48 -6.20 -11.24 -18.02
C THR A 48 -5.52 -12.55 -17.60
N SER A 49 -5.08 -13.40 -18.55
CA SER A 49 -4.40 -14.66 -18.22
C SER A 49 -3.01 -14.40 -17.65
N LEU A 50 -2.31 -13.40 -18.19
CA LEU A 50 -1.04 -12.94 -17.66
C LEU A 50 -1.22 -12.26 -16.30
N ALA A 51 -2.24 -11.41 -16.12
CA ALA A 51 -2.56 -10.77 -14.85
C ALA A 51 -2.83 -11.82 -13.75
N VAL A 52 -3.60 -12.87 -14.05
CA VAL A 52 -3.82 -14.01 -13.14
C VAL A 52 -2.50 -14.74 -12.83
N THR A 53 -1.62 -14.93 -13.82
CA THR A 53 -0.32 -15.59 -13.61
C THR A 53 0.56 -14.78 -12.66
N GLN A 54 0.68 -13.47 -12.92
CA GLN A 54 1.44 -12.51 -12.11
C GLN A 54 0.89 -12.38 -10.69
N TRP A 55 -0.42 -12.26 -10.54
CA TRP A 55 -1.06 -12.23 -9.22
C TRP A 55 -0.83 -13.53 -8.44
N ASN A 56 -0.86 -14.69 -9.10
CA ASN A 56 -0.58 -15.98 -8.44
C ASN A 56 0.88 -16.06 -7.95
N GLU A 57 1.82 -15.37 -8.59
CA GLU A 57 3.21 -15.25 -8.10
C GLU A 57 3.27 -14.45 -6.81
N LEU A 58 2.56 -13.32 -6.73
CA LEU A 58 2.43 -12.54 -5.49
C LEU A 58 1.79 -13.38 -4.37
N TYR A 59 0.66 -14.02 -4.66
CA TYR A 59 -0.05 -14.89 -3.71
C TYR A 59 0.87 -16.00 -3.17
N ARG A 60 1.62 -16.70 -4.04
CA ARG A 60 2.58 -17.72 -3.62
C ARG A 60 3.72 -17.15 -2.78
N THR A 61 4.24 -15.98 -3.15
CA THR A 61 5.28 -15.29 -2.39
C THR A 61 4.82 -15.05 -0.95
N TYR A 62 3.59 -14.58 -0.74
CA TYR A 62 3.04 -14.41 0.61
C TYR A 62 2.87 -15.73 1.39
N LEU A 63 2.44 -16.81 0.73
CA LEU A 63 2.38 -18.12 1.37
C LEU A 63 3.76 -18.65 1.77
N GLU A 64 4.78 -18.46 0.92
CA GLU A 64 6.17 -18.85 1.20
C GLU A 64 6.79 -18.05 2.34
N LEU A 65 6.40 -16.78 2.49
CA LEU A 65 6.73 -15.93 3.64
C LEU A 65 5.95 -16.29 4.91
N GLY A 66 4.99 -17.22 4.84
CA GLY A 66 4.20 -17.68 5.97
C GLY A 66 3.08 -16.73 6.38
N PHE A 67 2.63 -15.86 5.47
CA PHE A 67 1.49 -14.98 5.72
C PHE A 67 0.20 -15.78 5.78
N ASP A 68 -0.74 -15.34 6.62
CA ASP A 68 -2.12 -15.81 6.59
C ASP A 68 -2.86 -15.06 5.48
N VAL A 69 -3.05 -15.71 4.33
CA VAL A 69 -3.69 -15.09 3.17
C VAL A 69 -5.15 -15.56 3.06
N GLN A 70 -6.07 -14.61 3.19
CA GLN A 70 -7.50 -14.78 2.99
C GLN A 70 -7.92 -14.23 1.63
N LEU A 71 -8.99 -14.77 1.06
CA LEU A 71 -9.51 -14.35 -0.25
C LEU A 71 -10.95 -13.85 -0.15
N VAL A 72 -11.24 -12.79 -0.89
CA VAL A 72 -12.60 -12.40 -1.28
C VAL A 72 -12.85 -12.85 -2.72
N ASP A 73 -14.07 -13.32 -2.98
CA ASP A 73 -14.45 -13.76 -4.32
C ASP A 73 -14.60 -12.54 -5.25
N PRO A 74 -14.01 -12.56 -6.45
CA PRO A 74 -14.19 -11.49 -7.42
C PRO A 74 -15.62 -11.49 -7.97
N ILE A 75 -16.11 -10.31 -8.37
CA ILE A 75 -17.44 -10.12 -8.92
C ILE A 75 -17.34 -9.69 -10.39
N ASP A 76 -18.09 -10.36 -11.26
CA ASP A 76 -18.17 -9.99 -12.67
C ASP A 76 -18.69 -8.54 -12.83
N GLY A 77 -18.03 -7.78 -13.69
CA GLY A 77 -18.27 -6.35 -13.88
C GLY A 77 -17.55 -5.42 -12.89
N LEU A 78 -16.80 -5.94 -11.92
CA LEU A 78 -15.98 -5.15 -10.98
C LEU A 78 -14.49 -5.49 -11.13
N PRO A 79 -13.83 -5.06 -12.24
CA PRO A 79 -12.48 -5.51 -12.57
C PRO A 79 -11.43 -5.05 -11.56
N ASP A 80 -11.62 -3.90 -10.91
CA ASP A 80 -10.68 -3.32 -9.95
C ASP A 80 -10.79 -3.94 -8.54
N MET A 81 -11.69 -4.91 -8.32
CA MET A 81 -11.74 -5.63 -7.03
C MET A 81 -10.42 -6.31 -6.69
N VAL A 82 -9.57 -6.64 -7.67
CA VAL A 82 -8.21 -7.14 -7.42
C VAL A 82 -7.40 -6.22 -6.49
N TYR A 83 -7.65 -4.91 -6.52
CA TYR A 83 -6.99 -3.92 -5.66
C TYR A 83 -7.63 -3.87 -4.27
N ALA A 84 -7.45 -4.98 -3.53
CA ALA A 84 -8.05 -5.22 -2.23
C ALA A 84 -7.72 -4.16 -1.17
N ALA A 85 -6.58 -3.48 -1.24
CA ALA A 85 -6.23 -2.39 -0.32
C ALA A 85 -7.31 -1.31 -0.26
N ASN A 86 -8.04 -1.08 -1.36
CA ASN A 86 -9.10 -0.09 -1.38
C ASN A 86 -10.44 -0.59 -0.84
N GLY A 87 -10.57 -1.88 -0.49
CA GLY A 87 -11.81 -2.44 0.06
C GLY A 87 -12.20 -1.89 1.44
N GLY A 88 -11.22 -1.33 2.17
CA GLY A 88 -11.42 -0.71 3.46
C GLY A 88 -10.11 -0.52 4.21
N PHE A 89 -10.20 -0.20 5.50
CA PHE A 89 -9.05 -0.13 6.41
C PHE A 89 -9.37 -0.89 7.71
N VAL A 90 -8.48 -1.80 8.10
CA VAL A 90 -8.69 -2.69 9.25
C VAL A 90 -7.64 -2.46 10.32
N LEU A 91 -8.12 -2.24 11.55
CA LEU A 91 -7.31 -2.08 12.76
C LEU A 91 -8.15 -2.46 14.00
N ASP A 92 -7.54 -3.15 14.96
CA ASP A 92 -8.18 -3.58 16.23
C ASP A 92 -9.50 -4.34 16.02
N ASN A 93 -9.55 -5.23 15.01
CA ASN A 93 -10.74 -5.99 14.59
C ASN A 93 -11.92 -5.14 14.09
N ILE A 94 -11.73 -3.83 13.91
CA ILE A 94 -12.67 -2.91 13.29
C ILE A 94 -12.32 -2.78 11.80
N ALA A 95 -13.31 -2.93 10.93
CA ALA A 95 -13.17 -2.73 9.49
C ALA A 95 -13.94 -1.47 9.07
N TYR A 96 -13.22 -0.40 8.75
CA TYR A 96 -13.80 0.79 8.14
C TYR A 96 -13.96 0.56 6.64
N GLY A 97 -15.21 0.55 6.15
CA GLY A 97 -15.51 0.29 4.75
C GLY A 97 -15.09 1.45 3.83
N ALA A 98 -14.88 1.14 2.54
CA ALA A 98 -14.62 2.15 1.53
C ALA A 98 -15.90 2.72 0.91
N ASN A 99 -15.84 4.01 0.56
CA ASN A 99 -16.86 4.72 -0.20
C ASN A 99 -16.16 5.45 -1.36
N PHE A 100 -16.12 4.79 -2.52
CA PHE A 100 -15.28 5.19 -3.64
C PHE A 100 -15.71 6.49 -4.31
N THR A 101 -14.71 7.24 -4.78
CA THR A 101 -14.89 8.50 -5.51
C THR A 101 -15.62 8.28 -6.83
N TYR A 102 -15.25 7.22 -7.55
CA TYR A 102 -15.68 6.93 -8.90
C TYR A 102 -16.83 5.90 -8.92
N PRO A 103 -17.92 6.15 -9.67
CA PRO A 103 -19.05 5.23 -9.79
C PRO A 103 -18.67 3.81 -10.22
N GLU A 104 -17.64 3.67 -11.04
CA GLU A 104 -17.11 2.41 -11.55
C GLU A 104 -16.72 1.45 -10.41
N ARG A 105 -16.17 1.99 -9.31
CA ARG A 105 -15.71 1.21 -8.14
C ARG A 105 -16.66 1.22 -6.95
N GLN A 106 -17.69 2.10 -6.94
CA GLN A 106 -18.64 2.20 -5.83
C GLN A 106 -19.28 0.87 -5.38
N PRO A 107 -19.63 -0.07 -6.28
CA PRO A 107 -20.18 -1.36 -5.87
C PRO A 107 -19.18 -2.26 -5.11
N GLU A 108 -17.88 -2.01 -5.20
CA GLU A 108 -16.85 -2.81 -4.50
C GLU A 108 -16.89 -2.59 -2.98
N GLY A 109 -17.18 -1.37 -2.53
CA GLY A 109 -17.22 -1.04 -1.09
C GLY A 109 -18.20 -1.92 -0.31
N PRO A 110 -19.47 -2.03 -0.73
CA PRO A 110 -20.41 -2.99 -0.18
C PRO A 110 -19.94 -4.45 -0.21
N ALA A 111 -19.31 -4.90 -1.30
CA ALA A 111 -18.81 -6.27 -1.43
C ALA A 111 -17.74 -6.61 -0.38
N TYR A 112 -16.77 -5.72 -0.19
CA TYR A 112 -15.75 -5.87 0.85
C TYR A 112 -16.34 -5.80 2.26
N MET A 113 -17.28 -4.88 2.51
CA MET A 113 -18.00 -4.80 3.79
C MET A 113 -18.77 -6.08 4.12
N ASP A 114 -19.40 -6.71 3.13
CA ASP A 114 -20.11 -7.98 3.33
C ASP A 114 -19.14 -9.12 3.66
N TRP A 115 -17.97 -9.17 3.00
CA TRP A 115 -16.90 -10.10 3.36
C TRP A 115 -16.41 -9.87 4.81
N PHE A 116 -16.19 -8.62 5.21
CA PHE A 116 -15.76 -8.29 6.57
C PHE A 116 -16.79 -8.75 7.61
N ARG A 117 -18.10 -8.50 7.39
CA ARG A 117 -19.17 -8.97 8.29
C ARG A 117 -19.19 -10.49 8.39
N ALA A 118 -19.09 -11.19 7.26
CA ALA A 118 -19.09 -12.65 7.22
C ALA A 118 -17.89 -13.27 7.97
N ASN A 119 -16.78 -12.54 8.06
CA ASN A 119 -15.55 -12.97 8.73
C ASN A 119 -15.37 -12.40 10.17
N GLY A 120 -16.44 -11.81 10.74
CA GLY A 120 -16.50 -11.43 12.15
C GLY A 120 -15.82 -10.11 12.52
N TYR A 121 -15.60 -9.23 11.56
CA TYR A 121 -15.11 -7.86 11.82
C TYR A 121 -16.26 -6.94 12.27
N ASP A 122 -15.93 -5.97 13.12
CA ASP A 122 -16.85 -4.87 13.44
C ASP A 122 -16.83 -3.85 12.29
N VAL A 123 -17.81 -3.96 11.38
CA VAL A 123 -17.86 -3.11 10.19
C VAL A 123 -18.44 -1.74 10.49
N ARG A 124 -17.63 -0.70 10.25
CA ARG A 124 -18.04 0.71 10.30
C ARG A 124 -18.26 1.21 8.89
N VAL A 125 -19.53 1.53 8.60
CA VAL A 125 -19.93 2.05 7.29
C VAL A 125 -19.48 3.51 7.18
N PRO A 126 -18.73 3.89 6.14
CA PRO A 126 -18.26 5.26 5.95
C PRO A 126 -19.41 6.22 5.66
N LYS A 127 -19.28 7.47 6.12
CA LYS A 127 -20.15 8.57 5.68
C LYS A 127 -19.44 9.41 4.63
N GLU A 128 -18.14 9.58 4.76
CA GLU A 128 -17.30 10.36 3.86
C GLU A 128 -16.64 9.47 2.79
N VAL A 129 -16.32 10.08 1.64
CA VAL A 129 -15.60 9.41 0.54
C VAL A 129 -14.19 9.03 1.00
N ASN A 130 -13.83 7.76 0.83
CA ASN A 130 -12.51 7.23 1.12
C ASN A 130 -12.23 5.97 0.32
N GLU A 131 -10.95 5.69 0.08
CA GLU A 131 -10.50 4.51 -0.69
C GLU A 131 -9.59 3.60 0.15
N GLY A 132 -9.92 3.44 1.43
CA GLY A 132 -9.36 2.42 2.32
C GLY A 132 -7.86 2.52 2.53
N GLU A 133 -7.21 1.37 2.71
CA GLU A 133 -5.78 1.25 2.96
C GLU A 133 -4.88 1.72 1.79
N GLY A 134 -5.46 1.98 0.61
CA GLY A 134 -4.75 2.70 -0.45
C GLY A 134 -4.40 4.14 -0.05
N ASP A 135 -5.25 4.79 0.76
CA ASP A 135 -5.03 6.14 1.27
C ASP A 135 -4.83 6.22 2.80
N PHE A 136 -5.04 5.13 3.54
CA PHE A 136 -4.78 5.06 4.98
C PHE A 136 -3.66 4.07 5.28
N LEU A 137 -2.48 4.56 5.61
CA LEU A 137 -1.33 3.74 5.98
C LEU A 137 -1.04 3.83 7.48
N LEU A 138 -1.07 2.68 8.17
CA LEU A 138 -0.63 2.61 9.56
C LEU A 138 0.90 2.56 9.63
N VAL A 139 1.50 3.50 10.36
CA VAL A 139 2.94 3.59 10.61
C VAL A 139 3.17 3.73 12.11
N GLY A 140 3.57 2.63 12.75
CA GLY A 140 3.51 2.52 14.21
C GLY A 140 2.07 2.69 14.69
N ASP A 141 1.83 3.66 15.58
CA ASP A 141 0.50 3.99 16.09
C ASP A 141 -0.19 5.16 15.36
N THR A 142 0.45 5.71 14.32
CA THR A 142 -0.08 6.85 13.56
C THR A 142 -0.59 6.42 12.20
N ILE A 143 -1.74 6.95 11.79
CA ILE A 143 -2.31 6.75 10.46
C ILE A 143 -1.90 7.93 9.57
N LEU A 144 -1.15 7.65 8.52
CA LEU A 144 -0.91 8.58 7.43
C LEU A 144 -2.10 8.49 6.46
N ALA A 145 -2.82 9.60 6.29
CA ALA A 145 -4.07 9.66 5.55
C ALA A 145 -3.98 10.59 4.33
N GLY A 146 -4.19 10.03 3.15
CA GLY A 146 -4.12 10.69 1.85
C GLY A 146 -5.32 11.53 1.51
N THR A 147 -5.09 12.64 0.83
CA THR A 147 -6.15 13.45 0.22
C THR A 147 -5.63 14.17 -1.02
N GLY A 148 -6.52 14.74 -1.84
CA GLY A 148 -6.19 15.51 -3.04
C GLY A 148 -6.82 14.97 -4.31
N PHE A 149 -6.95 13.64 -4.44
CA PHE A 149 -7.51 13.00 -5.64
C PHE A 149 -8.70 12.09 -5.36
N ARG A 150 -8.60 11.21 -4.35
CA ARG A 150 -9.56 10.14 -4.08
C ARG A 150 -10.27 10.36 -2.74
N THR A 151 -9.53 10.18 -1.65
CA THR A 151 -10.08 10.30 -0.30
C THR A 151 -10.36 11.76 0.10
N ASP A 152 -11.58 12.01 0.60
CA ASP A 152 -11.94 13.31 1.16
C ASP A 152 -11.27 13.48 2.54
N ARG A 153 -10.67 14.64 2.77
CA ARG A 153 -10.08 15.01 4.06
C ARG A 153 -11.09 14.92 5.21
N ALA A 154 -12.40 15.04 4.95
CA ALA A 154 -13.43 14.84 5.97
C ALA A 154 -13.38 13.42 6.60
N SER A 155 -13.06 12.39 5.80
CA SER A 155 -12.96 11.00 6.27
C SER A 155 -11.84 10.79 7.31
N HIS A 156 -10.82 11.67 7.33
CA HIS A 156 -9.72 11.59 8.29
C HIS A 156 -10.21 11.76 9.73
N ARG A 157 -11.29 12.52 9.93
CA ARG A 157 -11.94 12.64 11.25
C ARG A 157 -12.67 11.36 11.63
N GLU A 158 -13.37 10.73 10.69
CA GLU A 158 -14.04 9.45 10.93
C GLU A 158 -13.02 8.38 11.34
N VAL A 159 -11.90 8.28 10.61
CA VAL A 159 -10.82 7.34 10.92
C VAL A 159 -10.22 7.62 12.31
N ALA A 160 -9.94 8.88 12.64
CA ALA A 160 -9.42 9.24 13.97
C ALA A 160 -10.38 8.84 15.10
N GLU A 161 -11.68 9.11 14.93
CA GLU A 161 -12.72 8.80 15.93
C GLU A 161 -12.97 7.29 16.07
N ILE A 162 -12.99 6.56 14.96
CA ILE A 162 -13.25 5.11 14.94
C ILE A 162 -12.12 4.34 15.63
N PHE A 163 -10.87 4.65 15.30
CA PHE A 163 -9.71 3.89 15.76
C PHE A 163 -9.03 4.51 17.00
N GLY A 164 -9.38 5.74 17.38
CA GLY A 164 -8.72 6.43 18.48
C GLY A 164 -7.21 6.59 18.28
N ARG A 165 -6.77 6.77 17.03
CA ARG A 165 -5.36 6.95 16.64
C ARG A 165 -5.11 8.36 16.11
N ASP A 166 -3.85 8.79 16.20
CA ASP A 166 -3.41 10.02 15.55
C ASP A 166 -3.50 9.87 14.03
N VAL A 167 -4.10 10.85 13.35
CA VAL A 167 -4.23 10.88 11.90
C VAL A 167 -3.50 12.09 11.34
N ILE A 168 -2.54 11.85 10.45
CA ILE A 168 -1.79 12.88 9.74
C ILE A 168 -2.30 12.95 8.32
N SER A 169 -2.84 14.11 7.96
CA SER A 169 -3.29 14.35 6.59
C SER A 169 -2.11 14.69 5.68
N LEU A 170 -1.93 13.94 4.59
CA LEU A 170 -0.95 14.16 3.55
C LEU A 170 -1.67 14.50 2.25
N GLU A 171 -1.35 15.66 1.66
CA GLU A 171 -1.96 16.10 0.40
C GLU A 171 -1.08 15.71 -0.78
N LEU A 172 -1.64 14.88 -1.65
CA LEU A 172 -1.03 14.44 -2.90
C LEU A 172 -1.26 15.51 -3.98
N VAL A 173 -0.20 15.82 -4.74
CA VAL A 173 -0.22 16.86 -5.78
C VAL A 173 0.11 16.33 -7.17
N ASN A 174 0.61 15.10 -7.26
CA ASN A 174 0.94 14.45 -8.51
C ASN A 174 -0.11 13.37 -8.85
N PRO A 175 -0.92 13.54 -9.90
CA PRO A 175 -2.00 12.61 -10.23
C PRO A 175 -1.52 11.22 -10.67
N SER A 176 -0.25 11.06 -11.04
CA SER A 176 0.33 9.73 -11.27
C SER A 176 0.41 8.92 -9.96
N PHE A 177 0.46 9.58 -8.82
CA PHE A 177 0.51 8.97 -7.48
C PHE A 177 -0.74 9.35 -6.69
N TYR A 178 -1.90 8.95 -7.21
CA TYR A 178 -3.23 9.39 -6.77
C TYR A 178 -3.71 8.75 -5.45
N HIS A 179 -3.00 7.73 -4.97
CA HIS A 179 -3.17 7.11 -3.66
C HIS A 179 -1.86 7.16 -2.88
N VAL A 180 -1.94 7.30 -1.55
CA VAL A 180 -0.73 7.38 -0.70
C VAL A 180 0.12 6.12 -0.78
N ASP A 181 -0.49 4.94 -0.94
CA ASP A 181 0.23 3.67 -1.10
C ASP A 181 1.05 3.57 -2.40
N THR A 182 0.84 4.47 -3.37
CA THR A 182 1.68 4.59 -4.58
C THR A 182 2.89 5.52 -4.37
N ALA A 183 2.87 6.32 -3.29
CA ALA A 183 3.87 7.32 -2.96
C ALA A 183 4.60 7.07 -1.63
N ILE A 184 4.14 6.12 -0.81
CA ILE A 184 4.74 5.69 0.46
C ILE A 184 4.68 4.17 0.57
N ALA A 185 5.82 3.56 0.91
CA ALA A 185 5.89 2.20 1.42
C ALA A 185 6.15 2.22 2.94
N VAL A 186 5.32 1.52 3.72
CA VAL A 186 5.61 1.27 5.14
C VAL A 186 6.61 0.12 5.23
N LEU A 187 7.81 0.38 5.76
CA LEU A 187 8.88 -0.61 5.82
C LEU A 187 8.91 -1.34 7.16
N ASP A 188 8.66 -0.61 8.25
CA ASP A 188 8.59 -1.17 9.61
C ASP A 188 7.17 -1.02 10.18
N PRO A 189 6.21 -1.84 9.72
CA PRO A 189 4.81 -1.80 10.18
C PRO A 189 4.58 -2.30 11.62
N ALA A 190 5.57 -2.94 12.25
CA ALA A 190 5.52 -3.38 13.65
C ALA A 190 6.90 -3.22 14.30
N PRO A 191 7.39 -1.98 14.50
CA PRO A 191 8.71 -1.73 15.06
C PRO A 191 8.82 -2.31 16.47
N ALA A 192 10.03 -2.73 16.87
CA ALA A 192 10.23 -3.22 18.22
C ALA A 192 10.01 -2.11 19.27
N PRO A 193 9.68 -2.44 20.52
CA PRO A 193 9.50 -1.42 21.57
C PRO A 193 10.72 -0.50 21.70
N GLY A 194 10.51 0.80 21.48
CA GLY A 194 11.58 1.81 21.54
C GLY A 194 12.26 2.10 20.19
N GLU A 195 11.89 1.41 19.12
CA GLU A 195 12.32 1.70 17.75
C GLU A 195 11.25 2.53 17.01
N ALA A 196 11.71 3.41 16.12
CA ALA A 196 10.83 4.17 15.25
C ALA A 196 10.50 3.36 14.00
N ALA A 197 9.24 3.40 13.55
CA ALA A 197 8.88 2.84 12.26
C ALA A 197 9.53 3.64 11.13
N ASN A 198 10.13 2.96 10.14
CA ASN A 198 10.63 3.60 8.94
C ASN A 198 9.69 3.42 7.73
N ILE A 199 9.82 4.33 6.77
CA ILE A 199 9.09 4.35 5.51
C ILE A 199 10.04 4.58 4.33
N ALA A 200 9.55 4.32 3.12
CA ALA A 200 10.10 4.90 1.90
C ALA A 200 9.07 5.81 1.26
N TYR A 201 9.47 6.92 0.61
CA TYR A 201 8.52 7.79 -0.07
C TYR A 201 9.11 8.56 -1.26
N LEU A 202 8.22 9.02 -2.15
CA LEU A 202 8.54 9.91 -3.27
C LEU A 202 8.24 11.38 -2.90
N PRO A 203 9.24 12.27 -2.77
CA PRO A 203 9.00 13.65 -2.38
C PRO A 203 8.07 14.44 -3.31
N SER A 204 8.17 14.22 -4.63
CA SER A 204 7.40 14.97 -5.63
C SER A 204 5.90 14.62 -5.67
N ALA A 205 5.46 13.61 -4.91
CA ALA A 205 4.05 13.26 -4.77
C ALA A 205 3.28 14.19 -3.81
N PHE A 206 3.96 14.89 -2.91
CA PHE A 206 3.35 15.65 -1.81
C PHE A 206 3.51 17.16 -1.96
N ASN A 207 2.59 17.93 -1.39
CA ASN A 207 2.79 19.36 -1.22
C ASN A 207 3.87 19.67 -0.15
N ASP A 208 4.33 20.92 -0.10
CA ASP A 208 5.40 21.34 0.81
C ASP A 208 5.10 21.04 2.29
N ALA A 209 3.84 21.22 2.71
CA ALA A 209 3.44 20.98 4.09
C ALA A 209 3.51 19.49 4.45
N GLY A 210 2.98 18.60 3.60
CA GLY A 210 3.07 17.15 3.78
C GLY A 210 4.51 16.67 3.76
N LEU A 211 5.33 17.20 2.85
CA LEU A 211 6.75 16.88 2.76
C LEU A 211 7.54 17.31 3.99
N SER A 212 7.24 18.48 4.57
CA SER A 212 7.82 18.91 5.85
C SER A 212 7.48 17.94 6.98
N VAL A 213 6.23 17.47 7.07
CA VAL A 213 5.81 16.49 8.08
C VAL A 213 6.54 15.17 7.91
N LEU A 214 6.65 14.66 6.67
CA LEU A 214 7.37 13.41 6.39
C LEU A 214 8.85 13.50 6.79
N ARG A 215 9.53 14.60 6.44
CA ARG A 215 10.94 14.84 6.79
C ARG A 215 11.18 14.93 8.29
N GLU A 216 10.26 15.55 9.03
CA GLU A 216 10.36 15.70 10.49
C GLU A 216 10.14 14.36 11.19
N ARG A 217 9.14 13.58 10.76
CA ARG A 217 8.75 12.33 11.43
C ARG A 217 9.58 11.12 11.02
N TYR A 218 10.07 11.10 9.79
CA TYR A 218 10.82 9.97 9.21
C TYR A 218 12.15 10.45 8.63
N PRO A 219 13.08 10.95 9.47
CA PRO A 219 14.36 11.49 9.00
C PRO A 219 15.26 10.44 8.34
N ASP A 220 15.05 9.15 8.66
CA ASP A 220 15.79 8.01 8.12
C ASP A 220 15.04 7.31 6.97
N ALA A 221 14.00 7.95 6.42
CA ALA A 221 13.22 7.40 5.32
C ALA A 221 14.07 7.18 4.06
N ILE A 222 13.75 6.11 3.34
CA ILE A 222 14.33 5.88 2.01
C ILE A 222 13.63 6.81 1.01
N ILE A 223 14.41 7.68 0.37
CA ILE A 223 13.91 8.58 -0.67
C ILE A 223 13.99 7.89 -2.03
N VAL A 224 12.84 7.61 -2.63
CA VAL A 224 12.74 6.89 -3.90
C VAL A 224 12.70 7.86 -5.08
N THR A 225 13.30 7.44 -6.18
CA THR A 225 13.37 8.22 -7.43
C THR A 225 12.06 8.15 -8.21
N GLU A 226 11.83 9.10 -9.11
CA GLU A 226 10.68 9.03 -10.04
C GLU A 226 10.77 7.83 -10.98
N GLU A 227 11.97 7.36 -11.33
CA GLU A 227 12.17 6.19 -12.18
C GLU A 227 11.57 4.92 -11.54
N ASP A 228 11.90 4.64 -10.28
CA ASP A 228 11.33 3.49 -9.58
C ASP A 228 9.86 3.71 -9.21
N ALA A 229 9.47 4.94 -8.88
CA ALA A 229 8.08 5.25 -8.63
C ALA A 229 7.21 5.04 -9.89
N SER A 230 7.75 5.29 -11.09
CA SER A 230 7.04 5.10 -12.36
C SER A 230 6.69 3.64 -12.68
N VAL A 231 7.31 2.69 -11.99
CA VAL A 231 6.99 1.25 -12.06
C VAL A 231 6.28 0.76 -10.80
N LEU A 232 5.69 1.68 -10.03
CA LEU A 232 5.06 1.46 -8.72
C LEU A 232 5.98 0.77 -7.70
N GLY A 233 7.27 1.14 -7.70
CA GLY A 233 8.25 0.63 -6.73
C GLY A 233 7.89 0.90 -5.27
N LEU A 234 7.18 2.00 -4.99
CA LEU A 234 6.67 2.31 -3.65
C LEU A 234 5.38 1.59 -3.28
N ASN A 235 4.65 1.03 -4.25
CA ASN A 235 3.46 0.24 -3.98
C ASN A 235 3.86 -1.17 -3.52
N SER A 236 4.45 -1.23 -2.33
CA SER A 236 5.20 -2.35 -1.78
C SER A 236 4.69 -2.74 -0.40
N TYR A 237 4.88 -4.00 -0.02
CA TYR A 237 4.38 -4.52 1.25
C TYR A 237 5.49 -5.21 2.05
N SER A 238 5.56 -4.91 3.35
CA SER A 238 6.66 -5.32 4.22
C SER A 238 6.18 -6.15 5.42
N ASP A 239 6.98 -7.14 5.81
CA ASP A 239 6.85 -7.82 7.10
C ASP A 239 7.81 -7.27 8.18
N GLY A 240 8.57 -6.22 7.88
CA GLY A 240 9.62 -5.65 8.75
C GLY A 240 11.03 -6.09 8.35
N TYR A 241 11.16 -7.18 7.59
CA TYR A 241 12.44 -7.61 6.99
C TYR A 241 12.30 -7.87 5.50
N ASN A 242 11.37 -8.72 5.10
CA ASN A 242 11.05 -8.98 3.70
C ASN A 242 10.15 -7.87 3.16
N VAL A 243 10.56 -7.30 2.03
CA VAL A 243 9.81 -6.23 1.34
C VAL A 243 9.49 -6.70 -0.07
N VAL A 244 8.22 -6.98 -0.33
CA VAL A 244 7.77 -7.40 -1.65
C VAL A 244 7.55 -6.16 -2.50
N ILE A 245 8.30 -6.06 -3.60
CA ILE A 245 8.38 -4.86 -4.46
C ILE A 245 8.14 -5.23 -5.93
N ALA A 246 7.86 -4.22 -6.75
CA ALA A 246 7.93 -4.38 -8.21
C ALA A 246 9.35 -4.78 -8.64
N SER A 247 9.49 -5.89 -9.37
CA SER A 247 10.80 -6.43 -9.79
C SER A 247 11.63 -5.46 -10.63
N ARG A 248 11.00 -4.45 -11.22
CA ARG A 248 11.60 -3.38 -12.03
C ARG A 248 12.18 -2.22 -11.22
N ALA A 249 11.87 -2.10 -9.92
CA ALA A 249 12.30 -0.99 -9.06
C ALA A 249 13.74 -1.20 -8.55
N LYS A 250 14.73 -1.04 -9.44
CA LYS A 250 16.11 -1.50 -9.19
C LYS A 250 16.91 -0.63 -8.22
N ASP A 251 16.73 0.68 -8.22
CA ASP A 251 17.45 1.51 -7.25
C ASP A 251 16.84 1.37 -5.85
N PHE A 252 15.52 1.26 -5.76
CA PHE A 252 14.80 0.99 -4.52
C PHE A 252 15.18 -0.38 -3.94
N GLU A 253 15.29 -1.42 -4.78
CA GLU A 253 15.83 -2.73 -4.38
C GLU A 253 17.21 -2.59 -3.72
N ARG A 254 18.12 -1.82 -4.35
CA ARG A 254 19.46 -1.56 -3.80
C ARG A 254 19.39 -0.81 -2.47
N GLN A 255 18.59 0.26 -2.38
CA GLN A 255 18.41 1.04 -1.16
C GLN A 255 17.88 0.16 -0.01
N LEU A 256 16.90 -0.70 -0.26
CA LEU A 256 16.36 -1.63 0.73
C LEU A 256 17.45 -2.55 1.30
N ARG A 257 18.28 -3.14 0.43
CA ARG A 257 19.41 -4.00 0.85
C ARG A 257 20.42 -3.24 1.72
N GLU A 258 20.72 -2.00 1.37
CA GLU A 258 21.64 -1.15 2.13
C GLU A 258 21.12 -0.81 3.54
N HIS A 259 19.79 -0.80 3.73
CA HIS A 259 19.12 -0.53 5.00
C HIS A 259 18.78 -1.81 5.80
N GLY A 260 19.26 -2.97 5.35
CA GLY A 260 19.11 -4.25 6.04
C GLY A 260 17.84 -5.04 5.72
N TYR A 261 17.03 -4.58 4.77
CA TYR A 261 15.85 -5.32 4.32
C TYR A 261 16.21 -6.38 3.27
N ASN A 262 15.34 -7.36 3.12
CA ASN A 262 15.37 -8.36 2.06
C ASN A 262 14.30 -8.06 1.00
N PRO A 263 14.62 -7.33 -0.09
CA PRO A 263 13.66 -7.09 -1.14
C PRO A 263 13.41 -8.35 -1.98
N ILE A 264 12.14 -8.61 -2.26
CA ILE A 264 11.64 -9.71 -3.10
C ILE A 264 10.89 -9.08 -4.27
N GLY A 265 11.48 -9.16 -5.46
CA GLY A 265 10.87 -8.60 -6.67
C GLY A 265 9.84 -9.54 -7.27
N VAL A 266 8.63 -9.03 -7.52
CA VAL A 266 7.57 -9.73 -8.27
C VAL A 266 7.20 -8.95 -9.53
N ASP A 267 6.80 -9.63 -10.59
CA ASP A 267 6.27 -8.98 -11.79
C ASP A 267 4.75 -8.84 -11.70
N LEU A 268 4.26 -7.60 -11.74
CA LEU A 268 2.83 -7.25 -11.75
C LEU A 268 2.54 -6.27 -12.90
N SER A 269 3.27 -6.37 -14.02
CA SER A 269 3.16 -5.43 -15.13
C SER A 269 1.77 -5.29 -15.72
N GLU A 270 0.93 -6.33 -15.68
CA GLU A 270 -0.46 -6.23 -16.15
C GLU A 270 -1.35 -5.47 -15.17
N LEU A 271 -1.15 -5.67 -13.87
CA LEU A 271 -1.88 -4.92 -12.84
C LEU A 271 -1.42 -3.45 -12.79
N LEU A 272 -0.17 -3.17 -13.18
CA LEU A 272 0.31 -1.80 -13.36
C LEU A 272 -0.51 -1.02 -14.41
N LEU A 273 -1.09 -1.69 -15.42
CA LEU A 273 -1.92 -1.03 -16.43
C LEU A 273 -3.23 -0.45 -15.85
N GLY A 274 -3.73 -1.02 -14.75
CA GLY A 274 -4.82 -0.42 -13.96
C GLY A 274 -4.33 0.60 -12.93
N GLY A 275 -3.02 0.81 -12.83
CA GLY A 275 -2.40 1.75 -11.90
C GLY A 275 -2.25 1.23 -10.47
N GLY A 276 -2.11 -0.09 -10.29
CA GLY A 276 -1.87 -0.72 -8.98
C GLY A 276 -0.73 -1.75 -9.00
N GLY A 277 -0.13 -2.00 -7.83
CA GLY A 277 1.00 -2.91 -7.66
C GLY A 277 0.82 -3.89 -6.48
N VAL A 278 1.91 -4.20 -5.77
CA VAL A 278 1.92 -5.19 -4.68
C VAL A 278 0.98 -4.75 -3.55
N LYS A 279 1.15 -3.52 -3.05
CA LYS A 279 0.36 -3.04 -1.91
C LYS A 279 -1.11 -2.89 -2.28
N CYS A 280 -1.45 -2.40 -3.48
CA CYS A 280 -2.85 -2.29 -3.90
C CYS A 280 -3.58 -3.63 -3.85
N CYS A 281 -2.90 -4.74 -4.17
CA CYS A 281 -3.49 -6.09 -4.12
C CYS A 281 -3.61 -6.67 -2.70
N THR A 282 -3.21 -5.91 -1.67
CA THR A 282 -2.93 -6.42 -0.33
C THR A 282 -3.54 -5.54 0.77
N LEU A 283 -4.69 -5.95 1.27
CA LEU A 283 -5.31 -5.35 2.45
C LEU A 283 -4.86 -6.09 3.70
N GLU A 284 -4.26 -5.41 4.66
CA GLU A 284 -3.79 -6.04 5.91
C GLU A 284 -4.94 -6.18 6.91
N LEU A 285 -5.11 -7.39 7.42
CA LEU A 285 -6.13 -7.76 8.39
C LEU A 285 -5.57 -7.68 9.81
N ARG A 286 -5.71 -6.51 10.44
CA ARG A 286 -5.25 -6.26 11.82
C ARG A 286 -6.37 -6.55 12.83
N ARG A 287 -6.29 -7.72 13.46
CA ARG A 287 -7.19 -8.15 14.55
C ARG A 287 -6.65 -7.75 15.91
#